data_AF-A0A9D7VJQ1-F1
#
_entry.id   AF-A0A9D7VJQ1-F1
#
_cell.length_a   1.000
_cell.length_b   1.000
_cell.length_c   1.000
_cell.angle_alpha   90.00
_cell.angle_beta   90.00
_cell.angle_gamma   90.00
#
_symmetry.space_group_name_H-M   'P 1'
#
loop_
_entity.id
_entity.type
_entity.pdbx_description
1 polymer ?
#
loop_
_entity_poly.entity_id
_entity_poly.type
_entity_poly.pdbx_seq_one_letter_code
_entity_poly.pdbx_strand_id
1 'polypeptide(L)'
;MRLLKAHLETRPTDEIVVYTDAYDVVMIRDPADIVDRYRSFGAPIVFSTEPGFTYKFPGRFRASHRYPPAGGRSGMYRFLNSGAISARRARSAPCWVR
;
A
#
# COMPACT_ATOMS: atom_id res chain seq x y z
N MET A 1 -1.44 11.21 5.78
CA MET A 1 -0.67 11.30 4.51
C MET A 1 -0.47 12.72 3.95
N ARG A 2 -0.72 13.82 4.69
CA ARG A 2 -0.51 15.20 4.16
C ARG A 2 0.94 15.47 3.73
N LEU A 3 1.91 15.03 4.55
CA LEU A 3 3.33 15.23 4.28
C LEU A 3 3.81 14.40 3.08
N LEU A 4 3.36 13.14 2.97
CA LEU A 4 3.66 12.29 1.83
C LEU A 4 3.18 12.95 0.53
N LYS A 5 1.95 13.49 0.51
CA LYS A 5 1.43 14.20 -0.67
C LYS A 5 2.31 15.38 -1.08
N ALA A 6 2.62 16.27 -0.14
CA ALA A 6 3.48 17.43 -0.39
C ALA A 6 4.89 17.03 -0.87
N HIS A 7 5.44 15.95 -0.33
CA HIS A 7 6.73 15.43 -0.77
C HIS A 7 6.68 14.90 -2.20
N LEU A 8 5.64 14.11 -2.54
CA LEU A 8 5.48 13.54 -3.86
C LEU A 8 5.24 14.60 -4.95
N GLU A 9 4.63 15.74 -4.62
CA GLU A 9 4.37 16.81 -5.58
C GLU A 9 5.65 17.37 -6.24
N THR A 10 6.78 17.34 -5.52
CA THR A 10 8.06 17.93 -5.96
C THR A 10 9.02 16.95 -6.64
N ARG A 11 8.66 15.67 -6.78
CA ARG A 11 9.56 14.61 -7.29
C ARG A 11 9.41 14.38 -8.80
N PRO A 12 10.25 13.55 -9.45
CA PRO A 12 9.97 13.01 -10.78
C PRO A 12 8.75 12.06 -10.78
N THR A 13 8.26 11.70 -11.97
CA THR A 13 7.07 10.81 -12.13
C THR A 13 7.43 9.38 -12.52
N ASP A 14 8.70 9.09 -12.74
CA ASP A 14 9.23 7.79 -13.12
C ASP A 14 9.84 7.03 -11.94
N GLU A 15 9.96 7.68 -10.77
CA GLU A 15 10.47 7.07 -9.55
C GLU A 15 9.46 6.09 -8.92
N ILE A 16 10.01 5.00 -8.37
CA ILE A 16 9.31 4.09 -7.46
C ILE A 16 9.53 4.62 -6.06
N VAL A 17 8.43 4.87 -5.34
CA VAL A 17 8.45 5.34 -3.96
C VAL A 17 7.97 4.23 -3.05
N VAL A 18 8.75 3.99 -1.99
CA VAL A 18 8.36 3.13 -0.86
C VAL A 18 8.07 4.03 0.32
N TYR A 19 6.82 4.04 0.77
CA TYR A 19 6.39 4.67 2.01
C TYR A 19 6.26 3.59 3.07
N THR A 20 6.84 3.82 4.25
CA THR A 20 6.69 2.93 5.41
C THR A 20 6.46 3.75 6.67
N ASP A 21 5.92 3.11 7.70
CA ASP A 21 6.03 3.62 9.05
C ASP A 21 7.50 3.63 9.48
N ALA A 22 7.84 4.52 10.42
CA ALA A 22 9.23 4.78 10.81
C ALA A 22 9.62 4.20 12.18
N TYR A 23 8.64 3.92 13.05
CA TYR A 23 8.91 3.51 14.43
C TYR A 23 9.01 1.99 14.60
N ASP A 24 8.29 1.21 13.80
CA ASP A 24 8.10 -0.23 13.95
C ASP A 24 8.44 -1.02 12.68
N VAL A 25 9.18 -0.40 11.75
CA VAL A 25 9.62 -1.02 10.50
C VAL A 25 11.14 -1.07 10.45
N VAL A 26 11.66 -2.23 10.06
CA VAL A 26 13.07 -2.43 9.74
C VAL A 26 13.19 -2.97 8.33
N MET A 27 14.03 -2.34 7.51
CA MET A 27 14.31 -2.78 6.14
C MET A 27 15.36 -3.90 6.18
N ILE A 28 14.98 -5.11 5.75
CA ILE A 28 15.83 -6.32 5.84
C ILE A 28 16.29 -6.84 4.47
N ARG A 29 16.01 -6.10 3.38
CA ARG A 29 16.33 -6.48 1.99
C ARG A 29 16.92 -5.30 1.25
N ASP A 30 17.70 -5.63 0.21
CA ASP A 30 18.28 -4.63 -0.67
C ASP A 30 17.21 -3.90 -1.50
N PRO A 31 17.43 -2.62 -1.83
CA PRO A 31 16.49 -1.85 -2.65
C PRO A 31 16.18 -2.49 -4.02
N ALA A 32 17.16 -3.17 -4.63
CA ALA A 32 16.97 -3.86 -5.91
C ALA A 32 15.93 -4.99 -5.80
N ASP A 33 16.01 -5.81 -4.75
CA ASP A 33 15.05 -6.89 -4.48
C ASP A 33 13.63 -6.35 -4.30
N ILE A 34 13.51 -5.21 -3.60
CA ILE A 34 12.23 -4.55 -3.36
C ILE A 34 11.62 -4.07 -4.68
N VAL A 35 12.43 -3.47 -5.56
CA VAL A 35 11.99 -3.00 -6.88
C VAL A 35 11.56 -4.17 -7.77
N ASP A 36 12.33 -5.24 -7.81
CA ASP A 36 12.00 -6.42 -8.62
C ASP A 36 10.73 -7.11 -8.13
N ARG A 37 10.56 -7.22 -6.81
CA ARG A 37 9.33 -7.74 -6.23
C ARG A 37 8.14 -6.83 -6.51
N TYR A 38 8.27 -5.51 -6.38
CA TYR A 38 7.22 -4.55 -6.75
C TYR A 38 6.80 -4.73 -8.22
N ARG A 39 7.76 -4.81 -9.15
CA ARG A 39 7.50 -5.00 -10.57
C ARG A 39 6.76 -6.31 -10.86
N SER A 40 7.06 -7.38 -10.12
CA SER A 40 6.40 -8.68 -10.29
C SER A 40 4.89 -8.66 -10.04
N PHE A 41 4.39 -7.68 -9.27
CA PHE A 41 2.94 -7.53 -9.06
C PHE A 41 2.22 -6.96 -10.29
N GLY A 42 2.93 -6.34 -11.24
CA GLY A 42 2.31 -5.74 -12.44
C GLY A 42 1.31 -4.62 -12.14
N ALA A 43 1.35 -4.05 -10.93
CA ALA A 43 0.40 -3.04 -10.46
C ALA A 43 1.09 -1.68 -10.25
N PRO A 44 0.39 -0.55 -10.50
CA PRO A 44 0.97 0.78 -10.30
C PRO A 44 1.19 1.11 -8.81
N ILE A 45 0.35 0.56 -7.93
CA ILE A 45 0.40 0.74 -6.47
C ILE A 45 0.22 -0.64 -5.82
N VAL A 46 1.07 -0.94 -4.85
CA VAL A 46 1.04 -2.16 -4.04
C VAL A 46 0.98 -1.73 -2.57
N PHE A 47 -0.03 -2.22 -1.85
CA PHE A 47 -0.18 -1.99 -0.42
C PHE A 47 0.24 -3.21 0.36
N SER A 48 0.74 -3.02 1.58
CA SER A 48 0.79 -4.12 2.55
C SER A 48 -0.61 -4.58 2.92
N THR A 49 -0.70 -5.83 3.36
CA THR A 49 -1.95 -6.49 3.69
C THR A 49 -1.89 -7.11 5.08
N GLU A 50 -3.02 -7.13 5.77
CA GLU A 50 -3.15 -7.67 7.12
C GLU A 50 -4.34 -8.64 7.26
N PRO A 51 -4.30 -9.55 8.25
CA PRO A 51 -5.42 -10.46 8.50
C PRO A 51 -6.63 -9.81 9.15
N GLY A 52 -6.39 -8.80 9.99
CA GLY A 52 -7.45 -8.10 10.71
C GLY A 52 -7.99 -6.93 9.91
N PHE A 53 -9.30 -6.76 9.86
CA PHE A 53 -9.88 -5.48 9.47
C PHE A 53 -10.09 -4.66 10.74
N THR A 54 -9.68 -3.39 10.77
CA THR A 54 -9.67 -2.54 11.97
C THR A 54 -10.99 -2.62 12.72
N TYR A 55 -10.97 -3.31 13.85
CA TYR A 55 -12.17 -3.86 14.50
C TYR A 55 -13.01 -2.83 15.25
N LYS A 56 -12.61 -1.56 15.29
CA LYS A 56 -13.18 -0.54 16.19
C LYS A 56 -14.15 0.46 15.55
N PHE A 57 -14.49 0.32 14.26
CA PHE A 57 -15.37 1.31 13.59
C PHE A 57 -16.82 0.83 13.39
N PRO A 58 -17.83 1.71 13.54
CA PRO A 58 -19.19 1.44 13.10
C PRO A 58 -19.21 1.10 11.60
N GLY A 59 -19.98 0.08 11.19
CA GLY A 59 -20.08 -0.32 9.78
C GLY A 59 -18.93 -1.22 9.27
N ARG A 60 -18.04 -1.69 10.14
CA ARG A 60 -16.87 -2.54 9.79
C ARG A 60 -17.21 -3.75 8.93
N PHE A 61 -18.31 -4.45 9.23
CA PHE A 61 -18.71 -5.65 8.47
C PHE A 61 -19.09 -5.28 7.04
N ARG A 62 -19.88 -4.21 6.87
CA ARG A 62 -20.25 -3.73 5.53
C ARG A 62 -19.04 -3.29 4.72
N ALA A 63 -18.03 -2.70 5.36
CA ALA A 63 -16.78 -2.32 4.71
C ALA A 63 -15.93 -3.55 4.36
N SER A 64 -15.80 -4.53 5.25
CA SER A 64 -15.01 -5.74 5.00
C SER A 64 -15.59 -6.59 3.86
N HIS A 65 -16.92 -6.61 3.69
CA HIS A 65 -17.57 -7.29 2.56
C HIS A 65 -17.28 -6.66 1.19
N ARG A 66 -16.80 -5.41 1.13
CA ARG A 66 -16.44 -4.75 -0.15
C ARG A 66 -15.08 -5.19 -0.70
N TYR A 67 -14.24 -5.81 0.13
CA TYR A 67 -12.98 -6.36 -0.32
C TYR A 67 -13.22 -7.54 -1.25
N PRO A 68 -12.39 -7.76 -2.29
CA PRO A 68 -12.49 -8.98 -3.10
C PRO A 68 -12.38 -10.23 -2.21
N PRO A 69 -13.16 -11.29 -2.45
CA PRO A 69 -12.94 -12.57 -1.79
C PRO A 69 -11.54 -13.08 -2.16
N ALA A 70 -10.81 -13.60 -1.18
CA ALA A 70 -9.49 -14.19 -1.39
C ALA A 70 -9.51 -15.62 -0.84
N GLY A 71 -9.06 -16.59 -1.66
CA GLY A 71 -9.01 -18.01 -1.31
C GLY A 71 -7.61 -18.46 -0.88
N GLY A 72 -7.51 -19.58 -0.17
CA GLY A 72 -6.20 -20.13 0.26
C GLY A 72 -5.40 -19.17 1.16
N ARG A 73 -4.07 -19.21 1.08
CA ARG A 73 -3.18 -18.36 1.91
C ARG A 73 -3.37 -16.85 1.68
N SER A 74 -3.85 -16.42 0.51
CA SER A 74 -4.16 -15.00 0.25
C SER A 74 -5.43 -14.55 0.97
N GLY A 75 -6.32 -15.48 1.34
CA GLY A 75 -7.47 -15.20 2.21
C GLY A 75 -7.09 -14.69 3.60
N MET A 76 -5.92 -15.10 4.10
CA MET A 76 -5.40 -14.67 5.40
C MET A 76 -4.93 -13.22 5.42
N TYR A 77 -4.62 -12.62 4.26
CA TYR A 77 -4.13 -11.24 4.16
C TYR A 77 -4.99 -10.45 3.18
N ARG A 78 -6.29 -10.40 3.46
CA ARG A 78 -7.28 -9.82 2.56
C ARG A 78 -7.38 -8.30 2.70
N PHE A 79 -7.07 -7.74 3.86
CA PHE A 79 -7.33 -6.33 4.16
C PHE A 79 -6.10 -5.47 3.94
N LEU A 80 -6.29 -4.22 3.54
CA LEU A 80 -5.20 -3.27 3.34
C LEU A 80 -4.64 -2.81 4.70
N ASN A 81 -3.32 -2.66 4.76
CA ASN A 81 -2.60 -2.01 5.84
C ASN A 81 -1.90 -0.76 5.28
N SER A 82 -1.96 0.37 6.00
CA SER A 82 -1.40 1.64 5.54
C SER A 82 0.06 1.85 5.93
N GLY A 83 0.66 0.93 6.69
CA GLY A 83 2.01 1.04 7.22
C GLY A 83 3.10 0.76 6.19
N ALA A 84 2.77 0.21 5.02
CA ALA A 84 3.69 0.16 3.88
C ALA A 84 2.96 0.25 2.53
N ILE A 85 3.50 1.08 1.63
CA ILE A 85 2.98 1.30 0.27
C ILE A 85 4.17 1.39 -0.69
N SER A 86 4.12 0.66 -1.80
CA SER A 86 5.05 0.80 -2.92
C SER A 86 4.30 1.29 -4.15
N ALA A 87 4.73 2.39 -4.76
CA ALA A 87 4.03 2.97 -5.89
C ALA A 87 4.97 3.63 -6.88
N ARG A 88 4.60 3.58 -8.17
CA ARG A 88 5.13 4.51 -9.17
C ARG A 88 4.23 5.73 -9.18
N ARG A 89 4.81 6.93 -9.17
CA ARG A 89 4.00 8.15 -9.31
C ARG A 89 3.41 8.20 -10.72
N ALA A 90 2.09 8.23 -10.86
CA ALA A 90 1.47 8.47 -12.17
C ALA A 90 1.34 9.98 -12.42
N ARG A 91 1.57 10.42 -13.67
CA ARG A 91 1.34 11.81 -14.13
C ARG A 91 -0.10 12.30 -13.90
N SER A 92 -1.05 11.37 -13.82
CA SER A 92 -2.48 11.60 -13.70
C SER A 92 -3.07 10.79 -12.54
N ALA A 93 -2.58 10.99 -11.31
CA ALA A 93 -3.19 10.39 -10.12
C ALA A 93 -4.11 11.39 -9.39
N PRO A 94 -5.39 11.56 -9.80
CA PRO A 94 -6.34 12.42 -9.11
C PRO A 94 -6.90 11.81 -7.81
N CYS A 95 -6.56 10.57 -7.44
CA CYS A 95 -7.17 9.91 -6.29
C CYS A 95 -6.16 9.29 -5.30
N TRP A 96 -5.42 10.14 -4.61
CA TRP A 96 -4.93 9.76 -3.28
C TRP A 96 -5.96 10.29 -2.28
N VAL A 97 -6.96 9.46 -1.96
CA VAL A 97 -8.05 9.74 -1.02
C VAL A 97 -9.13 10.70 -1.57
N ARG A 98 -10.35 10.17 -1.74
CA ARG A 98 -11.58 10.96 -1.74
C ARG A 98 -12.44 10.47 -0.59
#